data_AF-A0A524KUH4-F1
#
_entry.id   AF-A0A524KUH4-F1
#
_cell.length_a   1.000
_cell.length_b   1.000
_cell.length_c   1.000
_cell.angle_alpha   90.00
_cell.angle_beta   90.00
_cell.angle_gamma   90.00
#
_symmetry.space_group_name_H-M   'P 1'
#
loop_
_entity.id
_entity.type
_entity.pdbx_description
1 polymer ?
#
loop_
_entity_poly.entity_id
_entity_poly.type
_entity_poly.pdbx_seq_one_letter_code
_entity_poly.pdbx_strand_id
1 'polypeptide(L)'
;MRKKIIFLFSVILFLMFSMQGFSHPASKITLSTEGTVLHVTVNHDVGSSENHYINEILVFLNEKEIIRQIFSMQTNNTQMVSYTIPSLKPGDEITVSANCSRVGKRSGTIIVKPAS
;
A
#
# COMPACT_ATOMS: atom_id res chain seq x y z
N MET A 1 -15.26 49.72 11.23
CA MET A 1 -14.43 48.74 12.00
C MET A 1 -14.93 47.30 11.86
N ARG A 2 -16.22 47.02 12.05
CA ARG A 2 -16.81 45.66 11.89
C ARG A 2 -16.50 44.96 10.55
N LYS A 3 -16.56 45.65 9.41
CA LYS A 3 -16.26 45.06 8.09
C LYS A 3 -14.79 44.61 7.94
N LYS A 4 -13.84 45.32 8.57
CA LYS A 4 -12.41 44.96 8.57
C LYS A 4 -12.15 43.72 9.43
N ILE A 5 -12.88 43.59 10.55
CA ILE A 5 -12.81 42.42 11.44
C ILE A 5 -13.40 41.19 10.75
N ILE A 6 -14.54 41.31 10.07
CA ILE A 6 -15.16 40.21 9.31
C ILE A 6 -14.25 39.76 8.16
N PHE A 7 -13.64 40.70 7.44
CA PHE A 7 -12.67 40.39 6.39
C PHE A 7 -11.44 39.66 6.95
N LEU A 8 -10.87 40.15 8.05
CA LEU A 8 -9.72 39.53 8.70
C LEU A 8 -10.05 38.11 9.19
N PHE A 9 -11.25 37.91 9.75
CA PHE A 9 -11.71 36.59 10.20
C PHE A 9 -11.89 35.61 9.03
N SER A 10 -12.42 36.08 7.90
CA SER A 10 -12.55 35.29 6.67
C SER A 10 -11.19 34.85 6.11
N VAL A 11 -10.19 35.75 6.12
CA VAL A 11 -8.82 35.44 5.68
C VAL A 11 -8.14 34.41 6.60
N ILE A 12 -8.32 34.53 7.92
CA ILE A 12 -7.78 33.56 8.89
C ILE A 12 -8.43 32.18 8.69
N LEU A 13 -9.75 32.13 8.48
CA LEU A 13 -10.47 30.88 8.24
C LEU A 13 -10.02 30.20 6.94
N PHE A 14 -9.73 30.97 5.89
CA PHE A 14 -9.22 30.46 4.62
C PHE A 14 -7.80 29.87 4.74
N LEU A 15 -6.94 30.49 5.56
CA LEU A 15 -5.57 30.00 5.79
C LEU A 15 -5.54 28.64 6.53
N MET A 16 -6.50 28.38 7.41
CA MET A 16 -6.60 27.12 8.15
C MET A 16 -7.00 25.92 7.27
N PHE A 17 -7.57 26.14 6.09
CA PHE A 17 -7.97 25.08 5.16
C PHE A 17 -6.80 24.48 4.35
N SER A 18 -5.59 25.03 4.46
CA SER A 18 -4.44 24.63 3.64
C SER A 18 -3.59 23.49 4.22
N MET A 19 -3.90 23.01 5.43
CA MET A 19 -3.18 21.89 6.05
C MET A 19 -3.73 20.54 5.57
N GLN A 20 -3.57 20.26 4.28
CA GLN A 20 -3.71 18.90 3.77
C GLN A 20 -2.42 18.15 4.11
N GLY A 21 -2.48 17.32 5.16
CA GLY A 21 -1.37 16.43 5.52
C GLY A 21 -1.05 15.50 4.36
N PHE A 22 0.18 15.56 3.84
CA PHE A 22 0.66 14.62 2.84
C PHE A 22 0.75 13.23 3.46
N SER A 23 -0.27 12.42 3.20
CA SER A 23 -0.20 10.97 3.43
C SER A 23 0.85 10.41 2.49
N HIS A 24 2.00 9.98 3.00
CA HIS A 24 2.97 9.22 2.23
C HIS A 24 2.44 7.78 2.10
N PRO A 25 1.89 7.37 0.94
CA PRO A 25 1.50 5.97 0.75
C PRO A 25 2.73 5.06 0.84
N ALA A 26 2.51 3.75 1.03
CA ALA A 26 3.57 2.75 0.95
C ALA A 26 4.53 3.04 -0.21
N SER A 27 5.83 2.94 0.04
CA SER A 27 6.82 3.58 -0.81
C SER A 27 7.02 2.79 -2.09
N LYS A 28 7.00 1.45 -2.01
CA LYS A 28 7.24 0.54 -3.14
C LYS A 28 6.76 -0.88 -2.81
N ILE A 29 6.20 -1.58 -3.81
CA ILE A 29 5.99 -3.03 -3.74
C ILE A 29 6.99 -3.69 -4.71
N THR A 30 7.78 -4.63 -4.19
CA THR A 30 8.67 -5.48 -4.98
C THR A 30 8.11 -6.89 -5.01
N LEU A 31 8.00 -7.43 -6.22
CA LEU A 31 7.42 -8.74 -6.50
C LEU A 31 8.43 -9.60 -7.25
N SER A 32 8.53 -10.87 -6.87
CA SER A 32 9.25 -11.89 -7.63
C SER A 32 8.55 -13.23 -7.52
N THR A 33 8.82 -14.12 -8.46
CA THR A 33 8.28 -15.48 -8.47
C THR A 33 9.42 -16.48 -8.52
N GLU A 34 9.31 -17.53 -7.71
CA GLU A 34 10.19 -18.71 -7.73
C GLU A 34 9.31 -19.97 -7.81
N GLY A 35 9.23 -20.57 -9.00
CA GLY A 35 8.29 -21.66 -9.26
C GLY A 35 6.84 -21.21 -9.05
N THR A 36 6.14 -21.84 -8.10
CA THR A 36 4.77 -21.51 -7.71
C THR A 36 4.69 -20.54 -6.53
N VAL A 37 5.83 -20.03 -6.05
CA VAL A 37 5.89 -19.12 -4.91
C VAL A 37 5.99 -17.68 -5.40
N LEU A 38 5.05 -16.85 -4.94
CA LEU A 38 5.09 -15.39 -5.09
C LEU A 38 5.72 -14.79 -3.83
N HIS A 39 6.81 -14.06 -3.99
CA HIS A 39 7.40 -13.24 -2.93
C HIS A 39 6.92 -11.80 -3.06
N VAL A 40 6.42 -11.25 -1.96
CA VAL A 40 5.95 -9.88 -1.87
C VAL A 40 6.75 -9.17 -0.80
N THR A 41 7.36 -8.04 -1.17
CA THR A 41 7.98 -7.10 -0.22
C THR A 41 7.34 -5.73 -0.39
N VAL A 42 6.65 -5.26 0.65
CA VAL A 42 6.10 -3.92 0.72
C VAL A 42 7.05 -3.07 1.56
N ASN A 43 7.72 -2.11 0.94
CA ASN A 43 8.54 -1.13 1.65
C ASN A 43 7.63 -0.05 2.22
N HIS A 44 7.62 0.08 3.54
CA HIS A 44 6.77 1.01 4.27
C HIS A 44 7.54 1.54 5.48
N ASP A 45 8.27 2.63 5.24
CA ASP A 45 9.08 3.29 6.27
C ASP A 45 8.18 4.05 7.25
N VAL A 46 8.17 3.63 8.51
CA VAL A 46 7.24 4.09 9.54
C VAL A 46 7.94 4.24 10.88
N GLY A 47 7.53 5.23 11.67
CA GLY A 47 8.09 5.44 13.01
C GLY A 47 7.68 4.38 14.06
N SER A 48 6.63 3.60 13.80
CA SER A 48 6.16 2.53 14.69
C SER A 48 5.37 1.48 13.91
N SER A 49 5.93 0.26 13.82
CA SER A 49 5.36 -0.87 13.08
C SER A 49 4.15 -1.53 13.74
N GLU A 50 3.84 -1.16 14.98
CA GLU A 50 2.63 -1.61 15.72
C GLU A 50 1.44 -0.66 15.50
N ASN A 51 1.71 0.64 15.30
CA ASN A 51 0.67 1.69 15.21
C ASN A 51 0.49 2.25 13.79
N HIS A 52 1.38 1.92 12.86
CA HIS A 52 1.33 2.30 11.46
C HIS A 52 1.94 1.16 10.63
N TYR A 53 1.10 0.38 9.97
CA TYR A 53 1.52 -0.86 9.32
C TYR A 53 0.73 -1.15 8.06
N ILE A 54 1.17 -2.11 7.25
CA ILE A 54 0.38 -2.67 6.15
C ILE A 54 -0.69 -3.58 6.74
N ASN A 55 -1.97 -3.18 6.72
CA ASN A 55 -3.04 -3.95 7.34
C ASN A 55 -3.65 -4.99 6.42
N GLU A 56 -3.48 -4.86 5.11
CA GLU A 56 -4.03 -5.80 4.13
C GLU A 56 -3.12 -5.95 2.92
N ILE A 57 -2.95 -7.19 2.47
CA ILE A 57 -2.40 -7.54 1.16
C ILE A 57 -3.45 -8.37 0.40
N LEU A 58 -3.78 -7.93 -0.80
CA LEU A 58 -4.62 -8.62 -1.76
C LEU A 58 -3.76 -9.11 -2.93
N VAL A 59 -3.94 -10.37 -3.34
CA VAL A 59 -3.31 -10.93 -4.53
C VAL A 59 -4.38 -11.31 -5.54
N PHE A 60 -4.20 -10.80 -6.76
CA PHE A 60 -5.03 -11.08 -7.91
C PHE A 60 -4.22 -11.88 -8.92
N LEU A 61 -4.80 -12.96 -9.43
CA LEU A 61 -4.26 -13.76 -10.52
C LEU A 61 -5.19 -13.60 -11.72
N ASN A 62 -4.69 -12.98 -12.80
CA ASN A 62 -5.48 -12.65 -13.99
C ASN A 62 -6.80 -11.95 -13.60
N GLU A 63 -6.67 -10.82 -12.89
CA GLU A 63 -7.77 -9.98 -12.36
C GLU A 63 -8.66 -10.62 -11.27
N LYS A 64 -8.55 -11.92 -11.03
CA LYS A 64 -9.32 -12.61 -9.97
C LYS A 64 -8.60 -12.52 -8.63
N GLU A 65 -9.27 -11.99 -7.60
CA GLU A 65 -8.78 -12.06 -6.22
C GLU A 65 -8.66 -13.54 -5.79
N ILE A 66 -7.46 -13.95 -5.40
CA ILE A 66 -7.18 -15.33 -4.93
C ILE A 66 -6.70 -15.38 -3.48
N ILE A 67 -6.14 -14.28 -2.97
CA ILE A 67 -5.64 -14.19 -1.60
C ILE A 67 -6.00 -12.83 -1.02
N ARG A 68 -6.47 -12.85 0.22
CA ARG A 68 -6.60 -11.69 1.10
C ARG A 68 -5.97 -12.03 2.43
N GLN A 69 -4.95 -11.30 2.83
CA GLN A 69 -4.31 -11.46 4.13
C GLN A 69 -4.40 -10.17 4.92
N ILE A 70 -4.90 -10.28 6.15
CA ILE A 70 -5.00 -9.18 7.11
C ILE A 70 -3.86 -9.30 8.10
N PHE A 71 -3.28 -8.16 8.48
CA PHE A 71 -2.21 -8.05 9.46
C PHE A 71 -2.62 -7.10 10.58
N SER A 72 -1.98 -7.24 11.73
CA SER A 72 -2.11 -6.35 12.88
C SER A 72 -0.80 -5.61 13.21
N MET A 73 0.28 -5.90 12.48
CA MET A 73 1.60 -5.29 12.62
C MET A 73 2.45 -5.57 11.38
N GLN A 74 3.55 -4.82 11.21
CA GLN A 74 4.59 -5.10 10.21
C GLN A 74 5.96 -5.38 10.84
N THR A 75 6.90 -5.91 10.05
CA THR A 75 8.26 -6.20 10.50
C THR A 75 9.19 -5.04 10.18
N ASN A 76 9.57 -4.25 11.19
CA ASN A 76 10.38 -3.04 11.01
C ASN A 76 9.74 -2.11 9.95
N ASN A 77 10.49 -1.73 8.91
CA ASN A 77 10.07 -0.84 7.84
C ASN A 77 9.55 -1.57 6.59
N THR A 78 9.26 -2.87 6.70
CA THR A 78 8.76 -3.68 5.59
C THR A 78 7.67 -4.66 6.01
N GLN A 79 6.83 -5.04 5.05
CA GLN A 79 5.98 -6.22 5.16
C GLN A 79 6.42 -7.22 4.10
N MET A 80 6.91 -8.38 4.54
CA MET A 80 7.35 -9.46 3.67
C MET A 80 6.44 -10.67 3.83
N VAL A 81 5.95 -11.22 2.73
CA VAL A 81 5.14 -12.43 2.71
C VAL A 81 5.49 -13.28 1.48
N SER A 82 5.31 -14.58 1.61
CA SER A 82 5.45 -15.53 0.51
C SER A 82 4.18 -16.36 0.39
N TYR A 83 3.64 -16.44 -0.82
CA TYR A 83 2.42 -17.19 -1.11
C TYR A 83 2.73 -18.32 -2.06
N THR A 84 2.40 -19.55 -1.66
CA THR A 84 2.39 -20.68 -2.59
C THR A 84 1.08 -20.65 -3.37
N ILE A 85 1.15 -20.51 -4.69
CA ILE A 85 0.02 -20.47 -5.62
C ILE A 85 0.17 -21.67 -6.57
N PRO A 86 -0.41 -22.85 -6.24
CA PRO A 86 -0.17 -24.07 -7.01
C PRO A 86 -0.55 -23.99 -8.49
N SER A 87 -1.50 -23.11 -8.85
CA SER A 87 -1.97 -22.91 -10.21
C SER A 87 -1.13 -21.91 -11.02
N LEU A 88 -0.08 -21.32 -10.43
CA LEU A 88 0.72 -20.28 -11.07
C LEU A 88 1.53 -20.85 -12.23
N LYS A 89 1.46 -20.20 -13.39
CA LYS A 89 2.16 -20.64 -14.61
C LYS A 89 2.74 -19.45 -15.39
N PRO A 90 3.73 -19.69 -16.27
CA PRO A 90 4.27 -18.64 -17.13
C PRO A 90 3.20 -17.94 -17.95
N GLY A 91 3.30 -16.61 -18.04
CA GLY A 91 2.35 -15.76 -18.73
C GLY A 91 1.16 -15.28 -17.88
N ASP A 92 0.96 -15.84 -16.68
CA ASP A 92 -0.03 -15.29 -15.75
C ASP A 92 0.38 -13.87 -15.32
N GLU A 93 -0.62 -13.00 -15.17
CA GLU A 93 -0.47 -11.69 -14.53
C GLU A 93 -0.82 -11.80 -13.05
N ILE A 94 0.12 -11.40 -12.20
CA ILE A 94 -0.11 -11.22 -10.77
C ILE A 94 -0.16 -9.72 -10.48
N THR A 95 -1.27 -9.28 -9.91
CA THR A 95 -1.38 -7.95 -9.31
C THR A 95 -1.48 -8.08 -7.80
N VAL A 96 -0.61 -7.39 -7.07
CA VAL A 96 -0.64 -7.32 -5.61
C VAL A 96 -1.03 -5.92 -5.19
N SER A 97 -1.97 -5.81 -4.27
CA SER A 97 -2.36 -4.54 -3.66
C SER A 97 -2.11 -4.56 -2.16
N ALA A 98 -1.46 -3.52 -1.63
CA ALA A 98 -1.18 -3.35 -0.22
C ALA A 98 -1.87 -2.09 0.29
N ASN A 99 -2.59 -2.22 1.40
CA ASN A 99 -3.26 -1.12 2.10
C ASN A 99 -2.54 -0.83 3.43
N CYS A 100 -2.41 0.45 3.76
CA CYS A 100 -1.88 0.91 5.04
C CYS A 100 -3.02 1.06 6.07
N SER A 101 -2.74 0.73 7.33
CA SER A 101 -3.67 0.82 8.46
C SER A 101 -4.19 2.23 8.74
N ARG A 102 -3.45 3.26 8.31
CA ARG A 102 -3.86 4.67 8.47
C ARG A 102 -4.49 5.20 7.20
N VAL A 103 -3.71 5.24 6.12
CA VAL A 103 -4.14 5.76 4.82
C VAL A 103 -3.08 5.41 3.77
N GLY A 104 -3.53 5.13 2.55
CA GLY A 104 -2.67 4.87 1.42
C GLY A 104 -2.82 3.45 0.91
N LYS A 105 -2.83 3.33 -0.42
CA LYS A 105 -2.89 2.09 -1.17
C LYS A 105 -1.81 2.11 -2.22
N ARG A 106 -1.16 0.97 -2.42
CA ARG A 106 -0.24 0.75 -3.54
C ARG A 106 -0.54 -0.57 -4.21
N SER A 107 -0.22 -0.64 -5.49
CA SER A 107 -0.25 -1.90 -6.22
C SER A 107 1.03 -2.08 -7.02
N GLY A 108 1.40 -3.34 -7.22
CA GLY A 108 2.47 -3.76 -8.11
C GLY A 108 1.97 -4.92 -8.96
N THR A 109 2.46 -5.00 -10.19
CA THR A 109 2.07 -6.05 -11.15
C THR A 109 3.32 -6.68 -11.73
N ILE A 110 3.30 -8.00 -11.89
CA ILE A 110 4.34 -8.76 -12.61
C ILE A 110 3.70 -9.80 -13.52
N ILE A 111 4.39 -10.08 -14.63
CA ILE A 111 4.10 -11.24 -15.47
C ILE A 111 5.04 -12.37 -15.07
N VAL A 112 4.49 -13.56 -14.82
CA VAL A 112 5.28 -14.75 -14.51
C VAL A 112 6.13 -15.13 -15.70
N LYS A 113 7.45 -15.16 -15.51
CA LYS A 113 8.39 -15.57 -16.56
C LYS A 113 8.48 -17.10 -16.66
N PRO A 114 8.77 -17.66 -17.84
CA PRO A 114 9.15 -19.06 -17.97
C PRO A 114 10.35 -19.37 -17.07
N ALA A 115 10.39 -20.58 -16.51
CA ALA A 115 11.60 -21.09 -15.87
C ALA A 115 12.70 -21.18 -16.94
N SER A 116 13.80 -20.48 -16.72
CA SER A 116 14.99 -20.50 -17.58
C SER A 116 15.78 -21.79 -17.41
#